data_AF-A0A942TDA0-F1
#
_entry.id   AF-A0A942TDA0-F1
#
_cell.length_a   1.000
_cell.length_b   1.000
_cell.length_c   1.000
_cell.angle_alpha   90.00
_cell.angle_beta   90.00
_cell.angle_gamma   90.00
#
_symmetry.space_group_name_H-M   'P 1'
#
loop_
_entity.id
_entity.type
_entity.pdbx_description
1 polymer ?
#
loop_
_entity_poly.entity_id
_entity_poly.type
_entity_poly.pdbx_seq_one_letter_code
_entity_poly.pdbx_strand_id
1 'polypeptide(L)' 'MSDRKPINDAMEHMSNIEGYPTDVDLKKLPKPLRYFGYFFIGFFLYQYFS' A
#
# COMPACT_ATOMS: atom_id res chain seq x y z
N MET A 1 12.52 26.12 -19.76
CA MET A 1 11.17 26.53 -20.21
C MET A 1 10.21 26.06 -19.13
N SER A 2 9.38 26.97 -18.60
CA SER A 2 8.49 26.82 -17.44
C SER A 2 8.07 25.37 -17.11
N ASP A 3 8.64 24.82 -16.03
CA ASP A 3 8.24 23.57 -15.34
C ASP A 3 6.83 23.68 -14.74
N ARG A 4 5.81 23.79 -15.58
CA ARG A 4 4.43 23.67 -15.16
C ARG A 4 3.90 22.36 -15.70
N LYS A 5 4.07 21.30 -14.92
CA LYS A 5 3.33 20.06 -15.12
C LYS A 5 1.83 20.42 -15.18
N PRO A 6 1.07 19.97 -16.18
CA PRO A 6 -0.35 20.26 -16.24
C PRO A 6 -1.02 19.82 -14.94
N ILE A 7 -1.83 20.70 -14.33
CA ILE A 7 -2.59 20.39 -13.11
C ILE A 7 -3.58 19.23 -13.35
N ASN A 8 -3.85 18.93 -14.61
CA ASN A 8 -4.65 17.81 -15.10
C ASN A 8 -3.76 16.78 -15.81
N ASP A 9 -2.67 16.38 -15.17
CA ASP A 9 -1.92 15.22 -15.62
C ASP A 9 -2.73 13.96 -15.28
N ALA A 10 -3.38 13.38 -16.30
CA ALA A 10 -4.21 12.19 -16.13
C ALA A 10 -3.43 11.05 -15.47
N MET A 11 -2.11 10.98 -15.67
CA MET A 11 -1.25 10.01 -15.02
C MET A 11 -1.11 10.26 -13.51
N GLU A 12 -1.09 11.52 -13.07
CA GLU A 12 -1.04 11.87 -11.66
C GLU A 12 -2.36 11.53 -10.96
N HIS A 13 -3.49 11.85 -11.59
CA HIS A 13 -4.82 11.49 -11.09
C HIS A 13 -5.01 9.97 -11.01
N MET A 14 -4.57 9.25 -12.06
CA MET A 14 -4.57 7.78 -12.07
C MET A 14 -3.68 7.22 -10.95
N SER A 15 -2.48 7.77 -10.75
CA SER A 15 -1.55 7.32 -9.71
C SER A 15 -2.08 7.52 -8.29
N ASN A 16 -2.86 8.59 -8.07
CA ASN A 16 -3.46 8.92 -6.79
C ASN A 16 -4.73 8.10 -6.49
N ILE A 17 -5.47 7.67 -7.52
CA ILE A 17 -6.72 6.91 -7.38
C ILE A 17 -6.49 5.41 -7.40
N GLU A 18 -5.77 4.91 -8.41
CA GLU A 18 -5.53 3.47 -8.57
C GLU A 18 -4.48 2.97 -7.58
N GLY A 19 -3.70 3.88 -7.01
CA GLY A 19 -2.58 3.57 -6.14
C GLY A 19 -1.46 2.94 -6.96
N TYR A 20 -0.39 3.71 -7.19
CA TYR A 20 0.82 3.12 -7.75
C TYR A 20 1.31 2.00 -6.80
N PRO A 21 1.77 0.83 -7.29
CA PRO A 21 2.40 -0.17 -6.44
C PRO A 21 3.57 0.49 -5.72
N THR A 22 3.35 0.80 -4.46
CA THR A 22 4.30 1.52 -3.61
C THR A 22 4.94 0.52 -2.67
N ASP A 23 6.21 0.72 -2.39
CA ASP A 23 6.93 -0.12 -1.46
C ASP A 23 6.38 0.15 -0.05
N VAL A 24 5.52 -0.75 0.41
CA VAL A 24 4.83 -0.62 1.69
C VAL A 24 5.77 -1.04 2.81
N ASP A 25 6.32 -0.04 3.50
CA ASP A 25 7.10 -0.27 4.71
C ASP A 25 6.18 -0.72 5.85
N LEU A 26 6.10 -2.04 6.04
CA LEU A 26 5.34 -2.68 7.10
C LEU A 26 5.70 -2.16 8.50
N LYS A 27 6.91 -1.59 8.69
CA LYS A 27 7.33 -1.02 9.98
C LYS A 27 6.67 0.32 10.27
N LYS A 28 6.24 1.06 9.24
CA LYS A 28 5.58 2.37 9.36
C LYS A 28 4.06 2.28 9.55
N LEU A 29 3.47 1.08 9.41
CA LEU A 29 2.04 0.89 9.61
C LEU A 29 1.63 1.15 11.08
N PRO A 30 0.42 1.68 11.32
CA PRO A 30 -0.14 1.81 12.67
C PRO A 30 -0.13 0.47 13.42
N LYS A 31 0.18 0.51 14.72
CA LYS A 31 0.27 -0.70 15.56
C LYS A 31 -0.94 -1.65 15.41
N PRO A 32 -2.20 -1.18 15.39
CA PRO A 32 -3.35 -2.06 15.22
C PRO A 32 -3.32 -2.84 13.90
N LEU A 33 -2.97 -2.17 12.80
CA LEU A 33 -2.93 -2.76 11.48
C LEU A 33 -1.79 -3.78 11.36
N ARG A 34 -0.67 -3.55 12.04
CA ARG A 34 0.44 -4.51 12.12
C ARG A 34 0.03 -5.79 12.83
N TYR A 35 -0.62 -5.69 14.00
CA TYR A 35 -1.13 -6.85 14.72
C TYR A 35 -2.19 -7.61 13.91
N PHE A 36 -3.08 -6.88 13.23
CA PHE A 36 -4.04 -7.48 12.32
C PHE A 36 -3.33 -8.29 11.21
N GLY A 37 -2.34 -7.71 10.54
CA GLY A 37 -1.56 -8.41 9.52
C GLY A 37 -0.86 -9.67 10.06
N TYR A 38 -0.20 -9.58 11.22
CA TYR A 38 0.46 -10.74 11.83
C TYR A 38 -0.53 -11.84 12.22
N PHE A 39 -1.72 -11.49 12.70
CA PHE A 39 -2.77 -12.45 13.01
C PHE A 39 -3.18 -13.24 11.76
N PHE A 40 -3.47 -12.56 10.64
CA PHE A 40 -3.88 -13.23 9.40
C PHE A 40 -2.77 -14.08 8.79
N ILE A 41 -1.53 -13.60 8.79
CA ILE A 41 -0.39 -14.38 8.31
C ILE A 41 -0.24 -15.66 9.15
N GLY A 42 -0.29 -15.54 10.48
CA GLY A 42 -0.23 -16.71 11.37
C GLY A 42 -1.41 -17.66 11.17
N PHE A 43 -2.63 -17.13 11.03
CA PHE A 43 -3.84 -17.90 10.79
C PHE A 43 -3.76 -18.70 9.49
N PHE A 44 -3.39 -18.07 8.38
CA PHE A 44 -3.26 -18.75 7.10
C PHE A 44 -2.10 -19.74 7.05
N LEU A 45 -0.97 -19.43 7.69
CA LEU A 45 0.13 -20.38 7.84
C LEU A 45 -0.31 -21.62 8.63
N TYR A 46 -0.95 -21.42 9.77
CA TYR A 46 -1.48 -22.52 10.58
C TYR A 46 -2.47 -23.37 9.79
N GLN A 47 -3.42 -22.74 9.11
CA GLN A 47 -4.38 -23.43 8.25
C GLN A 47 -3.71 -24.20 7.10
N TYR A 48 -2.65 -23.66 6.50
CA TYR A 48 -1.94 -24.32 5.41
C TYR A 48 -1.20 -25.60 5.86
N PHE A 49 -0.75 -25.65 7.12
CA PHE A 49 0.00 -26.78 7.68
C PHE A 49 -0.84 -27.75 8.51
N SER A 50 -2.12 -27.44 8.79
CA SER A 50 -3.07 -28.31 9.49
C SER A 50 -3.82 -29.23 8.54
#